data_AF-A0A4Y9RS21-F1
#
_entry.id   AF-A0A4Y9RS21-F1
#
_cell.length_a   1.000
_cell.length_b   1.000
_cell.length_c   1.000
_cell.angle_alpha   90.00
_cell.angle_beta   90.00
_cell.angle_gamma   90.00
#
_symmetry.space_group_name_H-M   'P 1'
#
loop_
_entity.id
_entity.type
_entity.pdbx_description
1 polymer ?
#
loop_
_entity_poly.entity_id
_entity_poly.type
_entity_poly.pdbx_seq_one_letter_code
_entity_poly.pdbx_strand_id
1 'polypeptide(L)'
;MNTRPLILLALLACFNAAAQTTPATDNAEPTVEVSAVRNPELHKYRSLVAGLDAFEANRQRYAPKVDQLRFRLWPTWRTKGDDPFANLQLKLVGESEPLAVPVDANGVFVLPRSERAYDENAELILNRRKNEFSGFPYVRTPGLPANVRRLGDHRLECRVVVAIGKKEIGLLATAAANTLLLTTDWCSSKRTSWGLNAEYELDGATLREGSRSVELQVQGRHYQVPMSDTSWSDEALIELRPMHVPTPEEMAQPFGRTMYVLGTMNEWGPASRLRKVEEGVYRARVWLRKGRQEFKIGAVKFEGIDLGGTAEGEVVKPGTPATLTSKGAKLALQVDKPADYIFTLDVRDETAPKLTVSLAPAEAK
;
A
#
# COMPACT_ATOMS: atom_id res chain seq x y z
N MET A 1 70.06 -5.40 -33.23
CA MET A 1 70.45 -6.30 -32.11
C MET A 1 69.64 -5.92 -30.87
N ASN A 2 69.50 -6.81 -29.89
CA ASN A 2 68.50 -6.71 -28.82
C ASN A 2 68.72 -5.54 -27.85
N THR A 3 67.65 -4.81 -27.50
CA THR A 3 67.48 -4.17 -26.18
C THR A 3 66.00 -4.06 -25.78
N ARG A 4 65.73 -4.43 -24.54
CA ARG A 4 64.51 -4.23 -23.72
C ARG A 4 64.94 -4.46 -22.26
N PRO A 5 64.27 -3.92 -21.22
CA PRO A 5 63.22 -2.89 -21.19
C PRO A 5 63.63 -1.65 -20.33
N LEU A 6 62.69 -0.72 -20.10
CA LEU A 6 62.82 0.38 -19.12
C LEU A 6 62.20 -0.02 -17.76
N ILE A 7 62.80 0.41 -16.63
CA ILE A 7 62.27 0.22 -15.27
C ILE A 7 62.62 1.43 -14.36
N LEU A 8 61.69 1.79 -13.47
CA LEU A 8 61.77 2.69 -12.28
C LEU A 8 61.86 4.25 -12.45
N LEU A 9 60.93 4.93 -11.75
CA LEU A 9 61.08 6.00 -10.72
C LEU A 9 62.15 7.13 -10.89
N ALA A 10 61.96 8.39 -10.43
CA ALA A 10 60.85 9.10 -9.75
C ALA A 10 61.10 10.66 -9.86
N LEU A 11 60.63 11.64 -9.07
CA LEU A 11 59.78 11.80 -7.85
C LEU A 11 59.35 13.30 -7.75
N LEU A 12 58.58 13.68 -6.72
CA LEU A 12 58.17 15.04 -6.28
C LEU A 12 57.20 15.86 -7.17
N ALA A 13 56.49 16.89 -6.68
CA ALA A 13 55.74 17.11 -5.41
C ALA A 13 55.11 18.53 -5.42
N CYS A 14 53.88 18.69 -4.92
CA CYS A 14 53.41 19.98 -4.38
C CYS A 14 52.17 19.83 -3.49
N PHE A 15 51.99 20.76 -2.55
CA PHE A 15 50.89 20.77 -1.57
C PHE A 15 49.64 21.49 -2.11
N ASN A 16 48.45 21.02 -1.72
CA ASN A 16 47.63 21.81 -0.80
C ASN A 16 46.53 20.98 -0.11
N ALA A 17 46.11 21.42 1.08
CA ALA A 17 45.11 20.73 1.88
C ALA A 17 43.72 21.38 1.77
N ALA A 18 42.68 20.55 1.71
CA ALA A 18 41.30 20.94 1.98
C ALA A 18 40.67 19.86 2.87
N ALA A 19 40.14 20.24 4.03
CA ALA A 19 39.66 19.30 5.03
C ALA A 19 38.31 18.68 4.62
N GLN A 20 38.18 17.36 4.76
CA GLN A 20 36.90 16.67 4.62
C GLN A 20 36.09 16.79 5.92
N THR A 21 35.22 17.79 6.00
CA THR A 21 34.22 17.88 7.08
C THR A 21 32.97 17.09 6.70
N THR A 22 32.97 15.79 7.00
CA THR A 22 31.78 14.94 6.91
C THR A 22 30.81 15.28 8.06
N PRO A 23 29.58 15.78 7.80
CA PRO A 23 28.56 15.90 8.84
C PRO A 23 28.11 14.50 9.27
N ALA A 24 27.74 14.34 10.54
CA ALA A 24 27.34 13.04 11.09
C ALA A 24 26.10 12.46 10.38
N THR A 25 26.08 11.14 10.22
CA THR A 25 24.87 10.40 9.84
C THR A 25 23.86 10.47 10.98
N ASP A 26 22.75 11.16 10.76
CA ASP A 26 21.67 11.24 11.74
C ASP A 26 20.99 9.88 11.94
N ASN A 27 20.52 9.60 13.17
CA ASN A 27 20.03 8.28 13.55
C ASN A 27 18.60 8.04 13.06
N ALA A 28 18.45 7.75 11.77
CA ALA A 28 17.28 7.02 11.29
C ALA A 28 17.31 5.60 11.87
N GLU A 29 16.40 5.28 12.80
CA GLU A 29 16.13 3.88 13.13
C GLU A 29 15.83 3.13 11.83
N PRO A 30 16.47 1.98 11.56
CA PRO A 30 16.16 1.22 10.36
C PRO A 30 14.78 0.58 10.53
N THR A 31 13.75 1.30 10.06
CA THR A 31 12.52 0.69 9.59
C THR A 31 12.87 -0.19 8.40
N VAL A 32 13.33 -1.42 8.70
CA VAL A 32 13.53 -2.46 7.70
C VAL A 32 12.16 -2.75 7.14
N GLU A 33 11.94 -2.23 5.94
CA GLU A 33 10.77 -2.52 5.16
C GLU A 33 10.79 -4.03 4.89
N VAL A 34 9.88 -4.78 5.53
CA VAL A 34 9.85 -6.26 5.45
C VAL A 34 9.24 -6.73 4.11
N SER A 35 9.64 -6.05 3.04
CA SER A 35 9.22 -6.26 1.65
C SER A 35 9.58 -7.67 1.16
N ALA A 36 10.65 -8.26 1.72
CA ALA A 36 11.04 -9.66 1.51
C ALA A 36 9.99 -10.70 1.95
N VAL A 37 8.98 -10.32 2.75
CA VAL A 37 7.89 -11.21 3.21
C VAL A 37 6.53 -10.77 2.65
N ARG A 38 6.41 -9.56 2.07
CA ARG A 38 5.10 -8.93 1.83
C ARG A 38 4.31 -9.53 0.67
N ASN A 39 4.92 -9.76 -0.49
CA ASN A 39 4.34 -10.63 -1.52
C ASN A 39 5.34 -11.01 -2.65
N PRO A 40 6.17 -12.06 -2.50
CA PRO A 40 6.72 -12.78 -3.64
C PRO A 40 5.62 -13.61 -4.32
N GLU A 41 5.67 -13.70 -5.65
CA GLU A 41 4.78 -14.54 -6.47
C GLU A 41 4.75 -15.98 -5.93
N LEU A 42 3.55 -16.52 -5.65
CA LEU A 42 3.37 -17.79 -4.93
C LEU A 42 3.93 -18.97 -5.74
N HIS A 43 5.22 -19.30 -5.53
CA HIS A 43 5.92 -20.30 -6.33
C HIS A 43 6.03 -21.66 -5.64
N LYS A 44 6.69 -21.79 -4.50
CA LYS A 44 7.10 -23.12 -3.99
C LYS A 44 6.01 -23.78 -3.16
N TYR A 45 5.50 -24.94 -3.60
CA TYR A 45 4.41 -25.65 -2.89
C TYR A 45 4.77 -26.00 -1.44
N ARG A 46 6.03 -26.41 -1.18
CA ARG A 46 6.55 -26.65 0.18
C ARG A 46 6.49 -25.41 1.09
N SER A 47 6.49 -24.20 0.54
CA SER A 47 6.28 -22.95 1.28
C SER A 47 4.81 -22.71 1.55
N LEU A 48 3.96 -22.93 0.55
CA LEU A 48 2.51 -22.78 0.66
C LEU A 48 1.90 -23.75 1.68
N VAL A 49 2.41 -24.99 1.76
CA VAL A 49 2.00 -25.98 2.77
C VAL A 49 2.29 -25.48 4.20
N ALA A 50 3.42 -24.82 4.45
CA ALA A 50 3.68 -24.19 5.76
C ALA A 50 2.65 -23.08 6.07
N GLY A 51 2.12 -22.41 5.05
CA GLY A 51 0.96 -21.52 5.17
C GLY A 51 -0.34 -22.25 5.51
N LEU A 52 -0.63 -23.39 4.87
CA LEU A 52 -1.79 -24.24 5.18
C LEU A 52 -1.73 -24.74 6.64
N ASP A 53 -0.55 -25.14 7.11
CA ASP A 53 -0.32 -25.62 8.47
C ASP A 53 -0.47 -24.49 9.50
N ALA A 54 0.05 -23.30 9.18
CA ALA A 54 -0.14 -22.10 10.00
C ALA A 54 -1.61 -21.67 10.09
N PHE A 55 -2.41 -21.85 9.03
CA PHE A 55 -3.86 -21.62 9.10
C PHE A 55 -4.54 -22.58 10.08
N GLU A 56 -4.37 -23.90 9.92
CA GLU A 56 -5.01 -24.88 10.82
C GLU A 56 -4.62 -24.67 12.29
N ALA A 57 -3.33 -24.42 12.56
CA ALA A 57 -2.81 -24.19 13.91
C ALA A 57 -3.35 -22.91 14.58
N ASN A 58 -3.89 -21.95 13.82
CA ASN A 58 -4.28 -20.63 14.31
C ASN A 58 -5.76 -20.29 14.11
N ARG A 59 -6.49 -20.95 13.21
CA ARG A 59 -7.87 -20.57 12.85
C ARG A 59 -8.85 -20.59 14.01
N GLN A 60 -8.74 -21.55 14.93
CA GLN A 60 -9.63 -21.62 16.11
C GLN A 60 -9.52 -20.40 17.03
N ARG A 61 -8.39 -19.68 17.02
CA ARG A 61 -8.21 -18.43 17.75
C ARG A 61 -8.70 -17.22 16.95
N TYR A 62 -8.19 -17.06 15.73
CA TYR A 62 -8.35 -15.80 15.00
C TYR A 62 -9.55 -15.77 14.05
N ALA A 63 -10.02 -16.92 13.57
CA ALA A 63 -11.15 -17.02 12.65
C ALA A 63 -11.93 -18.36 12.79
N PRO A 64 -12.50 -18.70 13.97
CA PRO A 64 -13.08 -20.03 14.24
C PRO A 64 -14.28 -20.39 13.37
N LYS A 65 -14.94 -19.40 12.75
CA LYS A 65 -16.04 -19.58 11.79
C LYS A 65 -15.55 -19.87 10.36
N VAL A 66 -14.23 -19.88 10.11
CA VAL A 66 -13.65 -20.18 8.79
C VAL A 66 -13.23 -21.64 8.73
N ASP A 67 -13.78 -22.32 7.74
CA ASP A 67 -13.67 -23.75 7.45
C ASP A 67 -12.33 -24.12 6.79
N GLN A 68 -11.92 -23.29 5.82
CA GLN A 68 -10.86 -23.60 4.87
C GLN A 68 -10.13 -22.33 4.43
N LEU A 69 -8.80 -22.40 4.37
CA LEU A 69 -7.99 -21.34 3.78
C LEU A 69 -8.22 -21.29 2.27
N ARG A 70 -8.57 -20.08 1.78
CA ARG A 70 -8.58 -19.73 0.36
C ARG A 70 -7.38 -18.81 0.11
N PHE A 71 -6.95 -18.70 -1.14
CA PHE A 71 -5.98 -17.71 -1.60
C PHE A 71 -6.64 -16.85 -2.69
N ARG A 72 -6.23 -15.60 -2.81
CA ARG A 72 -6.67 -14.72 -3.90
C ARG A 72 -5.48 -14.19 -4.70
N LEU A 73 -5.62 -14.22 -6.02
CA LEU A 73 -4.73 -13.59 -6.98
C LEU A 73 -5.15 -12.13 -7.16
N TRP A 74 -4.21 -11.22 -6.92
CA TRP A 74 -4.35 -9.79 -7.09
C TRP A 74 -3.65 -9.37 -8.39
N PRO A 75 -4.37 -8.78 -9.36
CA PRO A 75 -3.76 -8.12 -10.52
C PRO A 75 -2.75 -7.04 -10.07
N THR A 76 -1.62 -6.95 -10.74
CA THR A 76 -0.63 -5.88 -10.54
C THR A 76 -0.79 -4.79 -11.60
N TRP A 77 -0.01 -3.72 -11.52
CA TRP A 77 0.08 -2.71 -12.59
C TRP A 77 0.59 -3.27 -13.94
N ARG A 78 1.05 -4.53 -13.99
CA ARG A 78 1.52 -5.20 -15.21
C ARG A 78 0.45 -6.06 -15.89
N THR A 79 -0.65 -6.38 -15.21
CA THR A 79 -1.76 -7.12 -15.81
C THR A 79 -2.38 -6.31 -16.94
N LYS A 80 -2.90 -6.98 -17.98
CA LYS A 80 -3.52 -6.34 -19.15
C LYS A 80 -4.86 -6.98 -19.50
N GLY A 81 -5.74 -6.19 -20.10
CA GLY A 81 -7.11 -6.59 -20.44
C GLY A 81 -8.12 -6.16 -19.39
N ASP A 82 -9.39 -6.04 -19.80
CA ASP A 82 -10.47 -5.52 -18.97
C ASP A 82 -10.96 -6.56 -17.93
N ASP A 83 -10.92 -7.85 -18.28
CA ASP A 83 -10.99 -8.97 -17.35
C ASP A 83 -9.59 -9.59 -17.17
N PRO A 84 -8.93 -9.42 -16.01
CA PRO A 84 -7.62 -10.02 -15.76
C PRO A 84 -7.68 -11.55 -15.57
N PHE A 85 -8.81 -12.09 -15.10
CA PHE A 85 -9.00 -13.49 -14.76
C PHE A 85 -9.50 -14.34 -15.94
N ALA A 86 -9.96 -13.72 -17.03
CA ALA A 86 -10.31 -14.39 -18.28
C ALA A 86 -9.22 -15.38 -18.76
N ASN A 87 -9.59 -16.64 -18.97
CA ASN A 87 -8.67 -17.71 -19.39
C ASN A 87 -7.43 -17.88 -18.48
N LEU A 88 -7.55 -17.58 -17.18
CA LEU A 88 -6.49 -17.85 -16.21
C LEU A 88 -6.45 -19.35 -15.86
N GLN A 89 -5.27 -19.95 -15.92
CA GLN A 89 -5.02 -21.33 -15.49
C GLN A 89 -3.92 -21.32 -14.43
N LEU A 90 -4.16 -22.06 -13.34
CA LEU A 90 -3.24 -22.26 -12.23
C LEU A 90 -3.02 -23.77 -12.07
N LYS A 91 -1.76 -24.20 -11.93
CA LYS A 91 -1.39 -25.63 -11.83
C LYS A 91 -0.22 -25.81 -10.85
N LEU A 92 -0.20 -26.95 -10.16
CA LEU A 92 0.98 -27.44 -9.45
C LEU A 92 1.79 -28.33 -10.42
N VAL A 93 3.02 -27.93 -10.69
CA VAL A 93 3.93 -28.57 -11.65
C VAL A 93 5.11 -29.15 -10.88
N GLY A 94 5.23 -30.48 -10.91
CA GLY A 94 6.36 -31.23 -10.35
C GLY A 94 6.99 -32.11 -11.43
N GLU A 95 7.43 -33.32 -11.06
CA GLU A 95 7.97 -34.30 -11.99
C GLU A 95 6.86 -35.08 -12.73
N SER A 96 5.72 -35.34 -12.07
CA SER A 96 4.55 -35.97 -12.69
C SER A 96 3.57 -34.93 -13.26
N GLU A 97 2.50 -35.41 -13.92
CA GLU A 97 1.50 -34.58 -14.60
C GLU A 97 1.01 -33.36 -13.77
N PRO A 98 0.92 -32.16 -14.35
CA PRO A 98 0.46 -30.96 -13.64
C PRO A 98 -0.94 -31.08 -13.03
N LEU A 99 -1.03 -30.97 -11.70
CA LEU A 99 -2.30 -30.95 -10.99
C LEU A 99 -2.98 -29.58 -11.17
N ALA A 100 -4.13 -29.55 -11.83
CA ALA A 100 -4.91 -28.33 -12.00
C ALA A 100 -5.45 -27.80 -10.66
N VAL A 101 -5.37 -26.48 -10.48
CA VAL A 101 -5.91 -25.76 -9.32
C VAL A 101 -6.96 -24.77 -9.84
N PRO A 102 -8.27 -25.06 -9.69
CA PRO A 102 -9.32 -24.18 -10.18
C PRO A 102 -9.28 -22.80 -9.52
N VAL A 103 -9.45 -21.75 -10.33
CA VAL A 103 -9.57 -20.35 -9.90
C VAL A 103 -10.96 -19.85 -10.30
N ASP A 104 -11.64 -19.14 -9.41
CA ASP A 104 -12.96 -18.54 -9.69
C ASP A 104 -12.86 -17.21 -10.45
N ALA A 105 -14.02 -16.66 -10.83
CA ALA A 105 -14.12 -15.36 -11.54
C ALA A 105 -13.60 -14.14 -10.73
N ASN A 106 -13.29 -14.31 -9.44
CA ASN A 106 -12.75 -13.28 -8.57
C ASN A 106 -11.22 -13.41 -8.39
N GLY A 107 -10.60 -14.44 -8.97
CA GLY A 107 -9.19 -14.78 -8.74
C GLY A 107 -8.96 -15.60 -7.47
N VAL A 108 -10.00 -16.14 -6.84
CA VAL A 108 -9.92 -16.93 -5.60
C VAL A 108 -9.76 -18.41 -5.92
N PHE A 109 -8.89 -19.10 -5.19
CA PHE A 109 -8.66 -20.53 -5.32
C PHE A 109 -8.47 -21.22 -3.96
N VAL A 110 -8.65 -22.54 -3.94
CA VAL A 110 -8.28 -23.41 -2.82
C VAL A 110 -7.04 -24.18 -3.23
N LEU A 111 -5.97 -24.11 -2.44
CA LEU A 111 -4.77 -24.91 -2.69
C LEU A 111 -4.97 -26.32 -2.10
N PRO A 112 -4.97 -27.39 -2.91
CA PRO A 112 -5.13 -28.75 -2.38
C PRO A 112 -3.93 -29.17 -1.55
N ARG A 113 -4.15 -30.00 -0.51
CA ARG A 113 -3.08 -30.80 0.12
C ARG A 113 -2.78 -32.01 -0.76
N SER A 114 -1.52 -32.21 -1.12
CA SER A 114 -1.05 -33.27 -2.03
C SER A 114 0.36 -33.69 -1.62
N GLU A 115 0.50 -34.94 -1.17
CA GLU A 115 1.78 -35.55 -0.79
C GLU A 115 2.75 -35.59 -1.98
N ARG A 116 2.27 -36.06 -3.15
CA ARG A 116 3.02 -36.02 -4.42
C ARG A 116 3.61 -34.63 -4.71
N ALA A 117 2.79 -33.58 -4.68
CA ALA A 117 3.27 -32.22 -4.98
C ALA A 117 4.25 -31.70 -3.91
N TYR A 118 4.16 -32.19 -2.67
CA TYR A 118 5.13 -31.90 -1.63
C TYR A 118 6.45 -32.61 -1.90
N ASP A 119 6.45 -33.89 -2.28
CA ASP A 119 7.69 -34.67 -2.49
C ASP A 119 8.43 -34.29 -3.76
N GLU A 120 7.71 -34.06 -4.86
CA GLU A 120 8.24 -33.54 -6.13
C GLU A 120 8.76 -32.09 -6.05
N ASN A 121 8.71 -31.44 -4.88
CA ASN A 121 9.05 -30.02 -4.69
C ASN A 121 8.28 -29.07 -5.63
N ALA A 122 7.05 -29.41 -5.99
CA ALA A 122 6.31 -28.78 -7.09
C ALA A 122 6.20 -27.24 -6.96
N GLU A 123 6.14 -26.56 -8.10
CA GLU A 123 5.86 -25.12 -8.17
C GLU A 123 4.42 -24.85 -8.62
N LEU A 124 3.81 -23.83 -8.02
CA LEU A 124 2.52 -23.29 -8.39
C LEU A 124 2.72 -22.26 -9.53
N ILE A 125 2.17 -22.55 -10.70
CA ILE A 125 2.44 -21.83 -11.95
C ILE A 125 1.14 -21.33 -12.59
N LEU A 126 1.16 -20.06 -13.04
CA LEU A 126 0.11 -19.40 -13.82
C LEU A 126 0.41 -19.43 -15.32
N ASN A 127 -0.61 -19.45 -16.16
CA ASN A 127 -0.47 -19.18 -17.60
C ASN A 127 -0.36 -17.67 -17.94
N ARG A 128 0.51 -16.97 -17.21
CA ARG A 128 0.77 -15.52 -17.30
C ARG A 128 2.26 -15.23 -17.15
N ARG A 129 2.72 -14.00 -17.43
CA ARG A 129 4.11 -13.62 -17.18
C ARG A 129 4.33 -13.38 -15.69
N LYS A 130 5.55 -13.64 -15.22
CA LYS A 130 5.94 -13.39 -13.83
C LYS A 130 5.64 -11.95 -13.42
N ASN A 131 5.13 -11.76 -12.22
CA ASN A 131 4.68 -10.51 -11.62
C ASN A 131 3.45 -9.85 -12.30
N GLU A 132 2.70 -10.52 -13.19
CA GLU A 132 1.37 -10.04 -13.59
C GLU A 132 0.33 -10.20 -12.46
N PHE A 133 0.55 -11.15 -11.54
CA PHE A 133 -0.30 -11.38 -10.38
C PHE A 133 0.55 -11.56 -9.12
N SER A 134 -0.03 -11.24 -7.96
CA SER A 134 0.51 -11.60 -6.65
C SER A 134 -0.56 -12.37 -5.88
N GLY A 135 -0.17 -13.45 -5.19
CA GLY A 135 -1.12 -14.29 -4.46
C GLY A 135 -1.10 -13.95 -2.97
N PHE A 136 -2.26 -13.89 -2.33
CA PHE A 136 -2.35 -13.58 -0.90
C PHE A 136 -3.36 -14.52 -0.22
N PRO A 137 -3.13 -14.93 1.05
CA PRO A 137 -4.13 -15.62 1.86
C PRO A 137 -5.45 -14.82 1.90
N TYR A 138 -6.58 -15.51 1.79
CA TYR A 138 -7.91 -14.90 1.79
C TYR A 138 -8.79 -15.61 2.83
N VAL A 139 -8.84 -15.01 4.02
CA VAL A 139 -9.65 -15.48 5.16
C VAL A 139 -10.86 -14.57 5.28
N ARG A 140 -12.07 -15.14 5.23
CA ARG A 140 -13.30 -14.36 5.37
C ARG A 140 -14.31 -15.11 6.22
N THR A 141 -14.64 -14.53 7.38
CA THR A 141 -15.72 -14.99 8.25
C THR A 141 -17.05 -15.03 7.47
N PRO A 142 -17.74 -16.19 7.40
CA PRO A 142 -19.05 -16.30 6.75
C PRO A 142 -20.10 -15.38 7.39
N GLY A 143 -21.03 -14.88 6.57
CA GLY A 143 -22.14 -14.03 7.02
C GLY A 143 -21.81 -12.55 7.23
N LEU A 144 -20.55 -12.12 7.10
CA LEU A 144 -20.20 -10.69 7.08
C LEU A 144 -20.60 -10.04 5.74
N PRO A 145 -21.06 -8.77 5.73
CA PRO A 145 -21.35 -8.02 4.50
C PRO A 145 -20.18 -7.97 3.51
N ALA A 146 -20.50 -7.70 2.23
CA ALA A 146 -19.51 -7.61 1.14
C ALA A 146 -18.40 -6.57 1.41
N ASN A 147 -18.71 -5.52 2.17
CA ASN A 147 -17.77 -4.45 2.54
C ASN A 147 -17.24 -4.52 3.98
N VAL A 148 -17.44 -5.63 4.69
CA VAL A 148 -16.93 -5.81 6.06
C VAL A 148 -15.91 -6.95 6.10
N ARG A 149 -14.79 -6.71 6.79
CA ARG A 149 -13.78 -7.72 7.17
C ARG A 149 -13.62 -7.77 8.69
N ARG A 150 -13.03 -8.85 9.21
CA ARG A 150 -12.72 -9.01 10.65
C ARG A 150 -11.23 -8.81 10.90
N LEU A 151 -10.84 -8.15 12.00
CA LEU A 151 -9.43 -7.98 12.36
C LEU A 151 -8.75 -9.33 12.65
N GLY A 152 -9.49 -10.29 13.24
CA GLY A 152 -9.05 -11.66 13.40
C GLY A 152 -8.74 -12.38 12.09
N ASP A 153 -9.60 -12.22 11.06
CA ASP A 153 -9.37 -12.79 9.73
C ASP A 153 -8.00 -12.33 9.17
N HIS A 154 -7.71 -11.03 9.26
CA HIS A 154 -6.44 -10.45 8.82
C HIS A 154 -5.23 -10.86 9.68
N ARG A 155 -5.41 -10.98 10.99
CA ARG A 155 -4.39 -11.52 11.91
C ARG A 155 -4.09 -13.01 11.63
N LEU A 156 -5.01 -13.74 10.99
CA LEU A 156 -4.76 -15.08 10.47
C LEU A 156 -4.06 -15.05 9.10
N GLU A 157 -4.51 -14.22 8.15
CA GLU A 157 -3.85 -14.01 6.84
C GLU A 157 -2.36 -13.66 7.04
N CYS A 158 -2.06 -12.75 7.97
CA CYS A 158 -0.70 -12.39 8.34
C CYS A 158 0.13 -13.60 8.79
N ARG A 159 -0.42 -14.49 9.63
CA ARG A 159 0.32 -15.66 10.14
C ARG A 159 0.58 -16.70 9.06
N VAL A 160 -0.32 -16.83 8.09
CA VAL A 160 -0.11 -17.63 6.88
C VAL A 160 1.04 -17.04 6.04
N VAL A 161 1.03 -15.72 5.76
CA VAL A 161 2.12 -15.03 5.02
C VAL A 161 3.47 -15.19 5.71
N VAL A 162 3.52 -14.96 7.03
CA VAL A 162 4.75 -15.09 7.84
C VAL A 162 5.29 -16.52 7.83
N ALA A 163 4.42 -17.53 7.85
CA ALA A 163 4.85 -18.93 7.76
C ALA A 163 5.43 -19.30 6.38
N ILE A 164 4.79 -18.85 5.29
CA ILE A 164 5.29 -19.00 3.92
C ILE A 164 6.66 -18.32 3.81
N GLY A 165 6.76 -17.04 4.17
CA GLY A 165 8.01 -16.27 4.05
C GLY A 165 9.17 -16.86 4.88
N LYS A 166 8.92 -17.34 6.10
CA LYS A 166 9.94 -18.04 6.92
C LYS A 166 10.43 -19.33 6.29
N LYS A 167 9.55 -20.08 5.63
CA LYS A 167 9.90 -21.30 4.90
C LYS A 167 10.71 -21.01 3.63
N GLU A 168 10.53 -19.84 3.02
CA GLU A 168 11.28 -19.39 1.83
C GLU A 168 12.66 -18.83 2.15
N ILE A 169 12.79 -17.94 3.14
CA ILE A 169 14.09 -17.34 3.52
C ILE A 169 14.97 -18.29 4.36
N GLY A 170 14.37 -19.36 4.90
CA GLY A 170 15.08 -20.37 5.69
C GLY A 170 15.45 -19.93 7.11
N LEU A 171 16.08 -20.85 7.84
CA LEU A 171 16.30 -20.72 9.29
C LEU A 171 17.23 -19.56 9.67
N LEU A 172 18.34 -19.36 8.94
CA LEU A 172 19.34 -18.34 9.26
C LEU A 172 18.80 -16.92 9.10
N ALA A 173 18.13 -16.64 7.98
CA ALA A 173 17.50 -15.34 7.75
C ALA A 173 16.29 -15.13 8.68
N THR A 174 15.52 -16.19 8.98
CA THR A 174 14.46 -16.14 10.00
C THR A 174 15.01 -15.78 11.39
N ALA A 175 16.15 -16.35 11.79
CA ALA A 175 16.79 -16.02 13.06
C ALA A 175 17.28 -14.55 13.11
N ALA A 176 17.91 -14.06 12.04
CA ALA A 176 18.32 -12.66 11.93
C ALA A 176 17.11 -11.70 12.01
N ALA A 177 16.01 -12.01 11.31
CA ALA A 177 14.78 -11.24 11.35
C ALA A 177 14.11 -11.27 12.74
N ASN A 178 14.09 -12.42 13.43
CA ASN A 178 13.59 -12.52 14.81
C ASN A 178 14.38 -11.61 15.77
N THR A 179 15.72 -11.60 15.67
CA THR A 179 16.60 -10.74 16.48
C THR A 179 16.34 -9.26 16.22
N LEU A 180 16.20 -8.85 14.95
CA LEU A 180 15.89 -7.47 14.58
C LEU A 180 14.50 -7.02 15.04
N LEU A 181 13.49 -7.88 14.91
CA LEU A 181 12.11 -7.58 15.31
C LEU A 181 11.88 -7.71 16.82
N LEU A 182 12.83 -8.29 17.56
CA LEU A 182 12.74 -8.68 18.98
C LEU A 182 11.57 -9.62 19.29
N THR A 183 11.09 -10.38 18.31
CA THR A 183 9.96 -11.31 18.44
C THR A 183 9.98 -12.37 17.35
N THR A 184 9.46 -13.55 17.68
CA THR A 184 9.13 -14.60 16.69
C THR A 184 7.76 -14.40 16.04
N ASP A 185 6.84 -13.66 16.67
CA ASP A 185 5.55 -13.28 16.09
C ASP A 185 5.67 -11.93 15.37
N TRP A 186 5.92 -11.99 14.06
CA TRP A 186 6.07 -10.81 13.20
C TRP A 186 4.72 -10.12 12.89
N CYS A 187 3.57 -10.73 13.21
CA CYS A 187 2.26 -10.09 13.08
C CYS A 187 1.96 -9.18 14.27
N SER A 188 2.49 -9.53 15.45
CA SER A 188 2.34 -8.75 16.68
C SER A 188 3.50 -7.78 16.96
N SER A 189 4.44 -7.59 16.03
CA SER A 189 5.53 -6.61 16.20
C SER A 189 5.06 -5.18 15.90
N LYS A 190 5.35 -4.23 16.81
CA LYS A 190 5.21 -2.79 16.52
C LYS A 190 6.22 -2.28 15.48
N ARG A 191 7.24 -3.08 15.10
CA ARG A 191 8.23 -2.74 14.06
C ARG A 191 7.78 -3.12 12.64
N THR A 192 6.60 -3.74 12.49
CA THR A 192 6.02 -4.09 11.19
C THR A 192 4.70 -3.35 10.98
N SER A 193 4.62 -2.51 9.95
CA SER A 193 3.31 -2.09 9.41
C SER A 193 2.70 -3.22 8.59
N TRP A 194 1.37 -3.32 8.60
CA TRP A 194 0.61 -4.31 7.84
C TRP A 194 -0.54 -3.63 7.12
N GLY A 195 -0.75 -4.02 5.87
CA GLY A 195 -1.82 -3.51 5.02
C GLY A 195 -2.22 -4.54 3.96
N LEU A 196 -3.41 -4.34 3.44
CA LEU A 196 -4.20 -5.34 2.73
C LEU A 196 -4.88 -4.68 1.52
N ASN A 197 -5.20 -5.48 0.50
CA ASN A 197 -5.96 -5.01 -0.65
C ASN A 197 -7.46 -5.26 -0.45
N ALA A 198 -8.27 -4.27 -0.82
CA ALA A 198 -9.71 -4.38 -0.99
C ALA A 198 -10.05 -4.78 -2.43
N GLU A 199 -11.21 -5.39 -2.58
CA GLU A 199 -11.70 -5.92 -3.86
C GLU A 199 -12.03 -4.80 -4.86
N TYR A 200 -12.09 -3.55 -4.40
CA TYR A 200 -12.41 -2.32 -5.13
C TYR A 200 -11.59 -1.14 -4.57
N GLU A 201 -11.57 -0.01 -5.27
CA GLU A 201 -11.00 1.26 -4.78
C GLU A 201 -11.75 1.77 -3.54
N LEU A 202 -11.10 2.46 -2.60
CA LEU A 202 -11.69 2.86 -1.32
C LEU A 202 -11.91 4.38 -1.16
N ASP A 203 -13.08 4.76 -0.67
CA ASP A 203 -13.37 6.09 -0.10
C ASP A 203 -12.88 6.24 1.34
N GLY A 204 -12.75 5.13 2.08
CA GLY A 204 -12.27 5.10 3.46
C GLY A 204 -12.33 3.67 4.02
N ALA A 205 -11.81 3.49 5.22
CA ALA A 205 -11.95 2.24 5.97
C ALA A 205 -11.96 2.55 7.46
N THR A 206 -13.01 2.12 8.18
CA THR A 206 -13.17 2.41 9.61
C THR A 206 -13.09 1.11 10.41
N LEU A 207 -12.14 0.99 11.32
CA LEU A 207 -12.08 -0.10 12.30
C LEU A 207 -13.01 0.24 13.47
N ARG A 208 -13.90 -0.69 13.85
CA ARG A 208 -14.91 -0.54 14.91
C ARG A 208 -14.94 -1.73 15.85
N GLU A 209 -15.30 -1.46 17.11
CA GLU A 209 -15.66 -2.47 18.09
C GLU A 209 -16.49 -1.82 19.21
N GLY A 210 -17.74 -2.26 19.41
CA GLY A 210 -18.65 -1.60 20.35
C GLY A 210 -18.84 -0.12 20.01
N SER A 211 -18.54 0.77 20.96
CA SER A 211 -18.65 2.23 20.81
C SER A 211 -17.39 2.91 20.26
N ARG A 212 -16.25 2.21 20.14
CA ARG A 212 -15.01 2.82 19.62
C ARG A 212 -14.86 2.62 18.12
N SER A 213 -14.28 3.62 17.45
CA SER A 213 -13.93 3.57 16.04
C SER A 213 -12.68 4.40 15.73
N VAL A 214 -11.86 3.94 14.78
CA VAL A 214 -10.72 4.68 14.22
C VAL A 214 -10.73 4.59 12.69
N GLU A 215 -10.42 5.71 12.02
CA GLU A 215 -10.24 5.71 10.56
C GLU A 215 -8.85 5.18 10.21
N LEU A 216 -8.80 4.27 9.24
CA LEU A 216 -7.60 3.62 8.76
C LEU A 216 -7.02 4.37 7.55
N GLN A 217 -5.69 4.29 7.38
CA GLN A 217 -5.03 4.86 6.21
C GLN A 217 -5.38 4.06 4.95
N VAL A 218 -5.94 4.74 3.94
CA VAL A 218 -6.36 4.16 2.65
C VAL A 218 -5.66 4.81 1.45
N GLN A 219 -5.10 4.00 0.57
CA GLN A 219 -4.44 4.40 -0.68
C GLN A 219 -4.94 3.53 -1.83
N GLY A 220 -5.87 4.07 -2.62
CA GLY A 220 -6.58 3.30 -3.64
C GLY A 220 -7.32 2.10 -3.04
N ARG A 221 -7.01 0.89 -3.51
CA ARG A 221 -7.49 -0.39 -2.95
C ARG A 221 -6.81 -0.79 -1.63
N HIS A 222 -5.64 -0.24 -1.32
CA HIS A 222 -4.84 -0.68 -0.18
C HIS A 222 -5.24 0.04 1.11
N TYR A 223 -5.33 -0.68 2.22
CA TYR A 223 -5.63 -0.14 3.56
C TYR A 223 -4.71 -0.73 4.64
N GLN A 224 -4.27 0.09 5.58
CA GLN A 224 -3.44 -0.35 6.71
C GLN A 224 -4.31 -0.77 7.90
N VAL A 225 -3.87 -1.79 8.66
CA VAL A 225 -4.59 -2.27 9.86
C VAL A 225 -3.64 -2.43 11.06
N PRO A 226 -4.07 -2.10 12.30
CA PRO A 226 -3.21 -2.13 13.48
C PRO A 226 -3.06 -3.55 14.05
N MET A 227 -2.46 -4.47 13.29
CA MET A 227 -2.32 -5.90 13.65
C MET A 227 -1.81 -6.12 15.09
N SER A 228 -0.77 -5.35 15.47
CA SER A 228 -0.06 -5.43 16.74
C SER A 228 -0.70 -4.62 17.89
N ASP A 229 -1.78 -3.88 17.64
CA ASP A 229 -2.53 -3.22 18.71
C ASP A 229 -3.45 -4.24 19.39
N THR A 230 -2.96 -4.81 20.48
CA THR A 230 -3.70 -5.78 21.32
C THR A 230 -4.88 -5.15 22.07
N SER A 231 -5.10 -3.84 21.99
CA SER A 231 -6.34 -3.25 22.48
C SER A 231 -7.54 -3.71 21.66
N TRP A 232 -7.42 -3.93 20.35
CA TRP A 232 -8.50 -4.43 19.49
C TRP A 232 -8.59 -5.95 19.51
N SER A 233 -9.80 -6.49 19.73
CA SER A 233 -10.03 -7.93 19.74
C SER A 233 -10.01 -8.52 18.32
N ASP A 234 -9.97 -9.84 18.24
CA ASP A 234 -10.06 -10.56 16.96
C ASP A 234 -11.49 -10.49 16.35
N GLU A 235 -12.49 -10.00 17.09
CA GLU A 235 -13.86 -9.76 16.59
C GLU A 235 -14.10 -8.33 16.07
N ALA A 236 -13.12 -7.42 16.21
CA ALA A 236 -13.25 -6.06 15.70
C ALA A 236 -13.49 -6.03 14.18
N LEU A 237 -14.39 -5.17 13.73
CA LEU A 237 -14.87 -5.11 12.35
C LEU A 237 -14.24 -3.94 11.59
N ILE A 238 -13.86 -4.18 10.33
CA ILE A 238 -13.34 -3.16 9.41
C ILE A 238 -14.41 -2.91 8.36
N GLU A 239 -15.06 -1.75 8.46
CA GLU A 239 -16.01 -1.25 7.47
C GLU A 239 -15.24 -0.59 6.33
N LEU A 240 -15.13 -1.28 5.21
CA LEU A 240 -14.61 -0.70 3.96
C LEU A 240 -15.70 0.17 3.33
N ARG A 241 -15.34 1.36 2.87
CA ARG A 241 -16.20 2.23 2.07
C ARG A 241 -15.71 2.17 0.62
N PRO A 242 -16.47 1.56 -0.31
CA PRO A 242 -16.13 1.59 -1.73
C PRO A 242 -15.98 3.01 -2.26
N MET A 243 -15.19 3.19 -3.31
CA MET A 243 -15.04 4.48 -3.98
C MET A 243 -16.39 4.94 -4.55
N HIS A 244 -16.87 6.13 -4.15
CA HIS A 244 -17.99 6.75 -4.83
C HIS A 244 -17.60 7.06 -6.28
N VAL A 245 -18.38 6.55 -7.23
CA VAL A 245 -18.28 6.84 -8.65
C VAL A 245 -19.47 7.74 -9.00
N PRO A 246 -19.25 9.03 -9.30
CA PRO A 246 -20.33 9.97 -9.52
C PRO A 246 -21.28 9.55 -10.64
N THR A 247 -22.59 9.69 -10.41
CA THR A 247 -23.62 9.47 -11.43
C THR A 247 -23.54 10.56 -12.52
N PRO A 248 -24.17 10.37 -13.70
CA PRO A 248 -24.28 11.44 -14.70
C PRO A 248 -24.97 12.71 -14.17
N GLU A 249 -25.90 12.56 -13.22
CA GLU A 249 -26.63 13.67 -12.58
C GLU A 249 -25.75 14.41 -11.57
N GLU A 250 -24.92 13.69 -10.80
CA GLU A 250 -23.90 14.30 -9.94
C GLU A 250 -22.85 15.00 -10.79
N MET A 251 -22.32 14.38 -11.85
CA MET A 251 -21.31 14.97 -12.74
C MET A 251 -21.77 16.24 -13.47
N ALA A 252 -23.08 16.51 -13.53
CA ALA A 252 -23.62 17.76 -14.07
C ALA A 252 -23.53 18.94 -13.07
N GLN A 253 -23.28 18.67 -11.78
CA GLN A 253 -23.06 19.68 -10.75
C GLN A 253 -21.62 20.22 -10.83
N PRO A 254 -21.36 21.51 -10.53
CA PRO A 254 -20.03 22.14 -10.70
C PRO A 254 -18.86 21.40 -10.02
N PHE A 255 -19.11 20.73 -8.90
CA PHE A 255 -18.09 19.97 -8.15
C PHE A 255 -18.40 18.47 -8.01
N GLY A 256 -19.27 17.93 -8.88
CA GLY A 256 -19.67 16.52 -8.84
C GLY A 256 -18.67 15.54 -9.45
N ARG A 257 -17.68 16.01 -10.23
CA ARG A 257 -16.59 15.16 -10.74
C ARG A 257 -15.53 14.94 -9.65
N THR A 258 -14.94 13.75 -9.59
CA THR A 258 -13.91 13.41 -8.59
C THR A 258 -12.69 14.35 -8.66
N MET A 259 -12.41 15.03 -7.55
CA MET A 259 -11.32 16.00 -7.42
C MET A 259 -10.05 15.41 -6.78
N TYR A 260 -8.90 16.00 -7.11
CA TYR A 260 -7.58 15.62 -6.63
C TYR A 260 -6.73 16.88 -6.36
N VAL A 261 -5.79 16.78 -5.42
CA VAL A 261 -4.62 17.68 -5.37
C VAL A 261 -3.65 17.19 -6.45
N LEU A 262 -3.29 18.04 -7.40
CA LEU A 262 -2.46 17.70 -8.57
C LEU A 262 -1.23 18.60 -8.55
N GLY A 263 -0.02 18.05 -8.47
CA GLY A 263 1.17 18.88 -8.30
C GLY A 263 2.52 18.15 -8.26
N THR A 264 3.56 18.86 -7.84
CA THR A 264 4.95 18.36 -7.77
C THR A 264 5.15 17.18 -6.81
N MET A 265 4.25 17.00 -5.83
CA MET A 265 4.28 15.88 -4.89
C MET A 265 3.81 14.55 -5.50
N ASN A 266 3.11 14.57 -6.64
CA ASN A 266 2.53 13.39 -7.28
C ASN A 266 2.66 13.40 -8.81
N GLU A 267 3.66 14.11 -9.34
CA GLU A 267 3.95 14.22 -10.79
C GLU A 267 2.75 14.72 -11.62
N TRP A 268 1.89 15.55 -11.01
CA TRP A 268 0.60 16.01 -11.55
C TRP A 268 -0.41 14.89 -11.85
N GLY A 269 -0.20 13.71 -11.25
CA GLY A 269 -1.08 12.55 -11.34
C GLY A 269 -2.14 12.49 -10.23
N PRO A 270 -3.25 11.74 -10.43
CA PRO A 270 -4.41 11.70 -9.53
C PRO A 270 -4.20 10.83 -8.26
N ALA A 271 -3.03 10.92 -7.63
CA ALA A 271 -2.73 10.13 -6.42
C ALA A 271 -3.42 10.69 -5.15
N SER A 272 -3.63 12.00 -5.08
CA SER A 272 -4.03 12.71 -3.86
C SER A 272 -5.49 13.14 -3.90
N ARG A 273 -6.40 12.15 -3.91
CA ARG A 273 -7.85 12.36 -4.06
C ARG A 273 -8.47 13.14 -2.89
N LEU A 274 -9.31 14.11 -3.22
CA LEU A 274 -10.17 14.84 -2.29
C LEU A 274 -11.44 14.01 -2.02
N ARG A 275 -11.67 13.71 -0.74
CA ARG A 275 -12.79 12.91 -0.23
C ARG A 275 -13.82 13.85 0.39
N LYS A 276 -15.11 13.71 0.08
CA LYS A 276 -16.19 14.52 0.68
C LYS A 276 -16.28 14.22 2.18
N VAL A 277 -16.32 15.25 3.03
CA VAL A 277 -16.41 15.12 4.50
C VAL A 277 -17.63 15.82 5.10
N GLU A 278 -18.20 16.79 4.37
CA GLU A 278 -19.42 17.52 4.68
C GLU A 278 -20.05 17.91 3.32
N GLU A 279 -21.26 18.48 3.32
CA GLU A 279 -21.82 19.01 2.07
C GLU A 279 -21.00 20.21 1.57
N GLY A 280 -20.59 20.17 0.30
CA GLY A 280 -19.66 21.15 -0.28
C GLY A 280 -18.25 21.21 0.35
N VAL A 281 -17.84 20.29 1.24
CA VAL A 281 -16.49 20.30 1.85
C VAL A 281 -15.75 18.98 1.61
N TYR A 282 -14.52 19.08 1.11
CA TYR A 282 -13.69 17.94 0.71
C TYR A 282 -12.31 18.02 1.36
N ARG A 283 -11.71 16.87 1.71
CA ARG A 283 -10.37 16.79 2.31
C ARG A 283 -9.48 15.73 1.68
N ALA A 284 -8.18 16.04 1.59
CA ALA A 284 -7.12 15.11 1.22
C ALA A 284 -5.99 15.23 2.24
N ARG A 285 -5.49 14.09 2.76
CA ARG A 285 -4.19 14.03 3.44
C ARG A 285 -3.12 13.78 2.38
N VAL A 286 -2.05 14.57 2.40
CA VAL A 286 -0.98 14.51 1.42
C VAL A 286 0.36 14.69 2.12
N TRP A 287 1.24 13.70 2.00
CA TRP A 287 2.62 13.80 2.46
C TRP A 287 3.45 14.68 1.51
N LEU A 288 4.12 15.71 2.05
CA LEU A 288 4.89 16.67 1.28
C LEU A 288 6.38 16.63 1.65
N ARG A 289 7.25 16.78 0.64
CA ARG A 289 8.70 16.95 0.82
C ARG A 289 9.03 18.41 1.18
N LYS A 290 10.13 18.60 1.89
CA LYS A 290 10.74 19.93 2.12
C LYS A 290 11.00 20.64 0.79
N GLY A 291 10.73 21.94 0.73
CA GLY A 291 10.89 22.81 -0.44
C GLY A 291 9.59 23.50 -0.87
N ARG A 292 9.64 24.18 -2.02
CA ARG A 292 8.45 24.74 -2.68
C ARG A 292 7.72 23.63 -3.42
N GLN A 293 6.46 23.39 -3.07
CA GLN A 293 5.56 22.50 -3.80
C GLN A 293 4.64 23.34 -4.68
N GLU A 294 4.50 23.00 -5.96
CA GLU A 294 3.49 23.60 -6.86
C GLU A 294 2.31 22.66 -7.02
N PHE A 295 1.09 23.19 -7.07
CA PHE A 295 -0.12 22.38 -7.27
C PHE A 295 -1.32 23.19 -7.80
N LYS A 296 -2.35 22.44 -8.18
CA LYS A 296 -3.72 22.88 -8.45
C LYS A 296 -4.69 21.88 -7.82
N ILE A 297 -5.98 22.22 -7.77
CA ILE A 297 -7.05 21.28 -7.44
C ILE A 297 -7.85 21.00 -8.70
N GLY A 298 -8.14 19.74 -9.04
CA GLY A 298 -8.87 19.46 -10.27
C GLY A 298 -9.29 18.01 -10.46
N ALA A 299 -10.03 17.76 -11.53
CA ALA A 299 -10.33 16.42 -12.00
C ALA A 299 -9.13 15.80 -12.74
N VAL A 300 -9.19 14.50 -13.06
CA VAL A 300 -8.22 13.85 -13.95
C VAL A 300 -8.10 14.65 -15.26
N LYS A 301 -6.86 14.93 -15.69
CA LYS A 301 -6.53 15.79 -16.85
C LYS A 301 -7.16 17.19 -16.84
N PHE A 302 -7.61 17.69 -15.68
CA PHE A 302 -8.32 18.97 -15.53
C PHE A 302 -9.65 19.04 -16.32
N GLU A 303 -10.29 17.89 -16.56
CA GLU A 303 -11.56 17.83 -17.28
C GLU A 303 -12.74 18.36 -16.44
N GLY A 304 -13.26 19.53 -16.80
CA GLY A 304 -14.40 20.18 -16.15
C GLY A 304 -14.00 20.96 -14.88
N ILE A 305 -13.32 20.30 -13.93
CA ILE A 305 -12.81 20.94 -12.72
C ILE A 305 -11.32 21.22 -12.88
N ASP A 306 -10.98 22.50 -12.91
CA ASP A 306 -9.62 23.03 -12.83
C ASP A 306 -9.61 24.28 -11.96
N LEU A 307 -9.04 24.21 -10.76
CA LEU A 307 -9.01 25.29 -9.78
C LEU A 307 -7.56 25.64 -9.44
N GLY A 308 -7.27 26.94 -9.45
CA GLY A 308 -5.94 27.47 -9.16
C GLY A 308 -6.00 28.83 -8.46
N GLY A 309 -4.83 29.41 -8.21
CA GLY A 309 -4.68 30.72 -7.60
C GLY A 309 -5.21 31.85 -8.47
N THR A 310 -5.52 32.96 -7.83
CA THR A 310 -5.97 34.20 -8.46
C THR A 310 -4.85 34.97 -9.15
N ALA A 311 -3.60 34.74 -8.75
CA ALA A 311 -2.39 35.30 -9.36
C ALA A 311 -1.32 34.22 -9.58
N GLU A 312 -0.39 34.46 -10.50
CA GLU A 312 0.71 33.54 -10.77
C GLU A 312 1.64 33.37 -9.56
N GLY A 313 1.94 32.11 -9.21
CA GLY A 313 2.87 31.77 -8.14
C GLY A 313 2.38 32.04 -6.72
N GLU A 314 1.08 32.35 -6.56
CA GLU A 314 0.40 32.64 -5.29
C GLU A 314 0.77 31.63 -4.19
N VAL A 315 1.29 32.13 -3.07
CA VAL A 315 1.83 31.29 -1.99
C VAL A 315 0.80 31.11 -0.88
N VAL A 316 0.23 29.90 -0.82
CA VAL A 316 -0.68 29.48 0.25
C VAL A 316 0.09 29.40 1.56
N LYS A 317 -0.45 30.02 2.61
CA LYS A 317 0.11 29.98 3.98
C LYS A 317 -0.63 28.93 4.81
N PRO A 318 0.06 28.05 5.55
CA PRO A 318 -0.61 27.07 6.41
C PRO A 318 -1.63 27.70 7.36
N GLY A 319 -2.83 27.12 7.43
CA GLY A 319 -3.96 27.60 8.24
C GLY A 319 -4.70 28.83 7.67
N THR A 320 -4.21 29.47 6.61
CA THR A 320 -4.90 30.60 5.96
C THR A 320 -5.70 30.10 4.76
N PRO A 321 -6.99 30.43 4.63
CA PRO A 321 -7.75 30.16 3.40
C PRO A 321 -7.24 31.01 2.23
N ALA A 322 -7.01 30.36 1.09
CA ALA A 322 -6.79 31.01 -0.21
C ALA A 322 -8.04 30.85 -1.08
N THR A 323 -8.46 31.90 -1.79
CA THR A 323 -9.56 31.84 -2.74
C THR A 323 -9.06 31.27 -4.07
N LEU A 324 -9.78 30.30 -4.64
CA LEU A 324 -9.46 29.70 -5.92
C LEU A 324 -10.34 30.26 -7.03
N THR A 325 -9.87 30.18 -8.27
CA THR A 325 -10.66 30.48 -9.47
C THR A 325 -10.55 29.38 -10.51
N SER A 326 -11.59 29.25 -11.34
CA SER A 326 -11.63 28.30 -12.45
C SER A 326 -10.57 28.62 -13.49
N LYS A 327 -9.80 27.61 -13.91
CA LYS A 327 -8.58 27.74 -14.74
C LYS A 327 -7.52 28.68 -14.17
N GLY A 328 -7.54 28.93 -12.85
CA GLY A 328 -6.57 29.77 -12.15
C GLY A 328 -5.12 29.29 -12.27
N ALA A 329 -4.18 30.11 -11.83
CA ALA A 329 -2.75 29.82 -11.92
C ALA A 329 -2.32 28.68 -10.98
N LYS A 330 -1.08 28.19 -11.13
CA LYS A 330 -0.50 27.28 -10.13
C LYS A 330 -0.36 27.97 -8.77
N LEU A 331 -0.85 27.29 -7.73
CA LEU A 331 -0.57 27.63 -6.34
C LEU A 331 0.81 27.09 -5.95
N ALA A 332 1.39 27.71 -4.93
CA ALA A 332 2.59 27.19 -4.28
C ALA A 332 2.44 27.11 -2.76
N LEU A 333 3.12 26.14 -2.15
CA LEU A 333 3.27 26.01 -0.71
C LEU A 333 4.76 25.83 -0.37
N GLN A 334 5.24 26.56 0.62
CA GLN A 334 6.57 26.36 1.18
C GLN A 334 6.49 25.36 2.34
N VAL A 335 7.29 24.29 2.27
CA VAL A 335 7.33 23.20 3.25
C VAL A 335 8.73 23.16 3.88
N ASP A 336 8.83 23.46 5.18
CA ASP A 336 10.14 23.57 5.85
C ASP A 336 10.67 22.25 6.41
N LYS A 337 9.76 21.32 6.73
CA LYS A 337 10.02 19.95 7.20
C LYS A 337 9.08 18.98 6.47
N PRO A 338 9.54 17.79 6.03
CA PRO A 338 8.65 16.81 5.41
C PRO A 338 7.60 16.33 6.41
N ALA A 339 6.33 16.35 6.01
CA ALA A 339 5.19 16.03 6.88
C ALA A 339 3.93 15.75 6.05
N ASP A 340 2.93 15.15 6.68
CA ASP A 340 1.56 15.12 6.17
C ASP A 340 0.87 16.48 6.36
N TYR A 341 0.17 16.91 5.31
CA TYR A 341 -0.68 18.10 5.29
C TYR A 341 -2.12 17.71 4.95
N ILE A 342 -3.09 18.41 5.54
CA ILE A 342 -4.51 18.30 5.19
C ILE A 342 -4.87 19.46 4.27
N PHE A 343 -5.21 19.14 3.03
CA PHE A 343 -5.83 20.06 2.08
C PHE A 343 -7.34 19.99 2.31
N THR A 344 -7.98 21.09 2.69
CA THR A 344 -9.43 21.22 2.84
C THR A 344 -9.96 22.21 1.80
N LEU A 345 -10.78 21.73 0.88
CA LEU A 345 -11.50 22.53 -0.10
C LEU A 345 -12.95 22.75 0.37
N ASP A 346 -13.38 24.00 0.38
CA ASP A 346 -14.77 24.42 0.62
C ASP A 346 -15.31 25.05 -0.68
N VAL A 347 -16.35 24.44 -1.26
CA VAL A 347 -17.02 24.87 -2.50
C VAL A 347 -18.48 25.29 -2.25
N ARG A 348 -18.86 25.55 -0.99
CA ARG A 348 -20.23 26.01 -0.65
C ARG A 348 -20.55 27.39 -1.22
N ASP A 349 -19.53 28.17 -1.55
CA ASP A 349 -19.58 29.22 -2.57
C ASP A 349 -18.91 28.66 -3.83
N GLU A 350 -19.72 28.33 -4.83
CA GLU A 350 -19.24 27.73 -6.08
C GLU A 350 -18.46 28.73 -6.94
N THR A 351 -18.65 30.04 -6.70
CA THR A 351 -18.02 31.13 -7.48
C THR A 351 -16.69 31.58 -6.90
N ALA A 352 -16.50 31.40 -5.58
CA ALA A 352 -15.24 31.67 -4.89
C ALA A 352 -14.83 30.52 -3.93
N PRO A 353 -14.51 29.32 -4.44
CA PRO A 353 -14.04 28.19 -3.64
C PRO A 353 -12.83 28.54 -2.78
N LYS A 354 -12.74 27.98 -1.58
CA LYS A 354 -11.66 28.29 -0.61
C LYS A 354 -10.86 27.04 -0.28
N LEU A 355 -9.55 27.13 -0.44
CA LEU A 355 -8.61 26.10 -0.03
C LEU A 355 -7.90 26.52 1.24
N THR A 356 -8.00 25.71 2.29
CA THR A 356 -7.13 25.81 3.47
C THR A 356 -6.21 24.60 3.51
N VAL A 357 -4.90 24.83 3.65
CA VAL A 357 -3.92 23.76 3.86
C VAL A 357 -3.38 23.85 5.27
N SER A 358 -3.39 22.77 6.05
CA SER A 358 -2.83 22.72 7.40
C SER A 358 -1.84 21.56 7.55
N LEU A 359 -0.96 21.60 8.54
CA LEU A 359 -0.24 20.40 8.97
C LEU A 359 -1.25 19.39 9.52
N ALA A 360 -1.06 18.11 9.21
CA ALA A 360 -1.81 17.04 9.87
C ALA A 360 -1.41 16.98 11.36
N PRO A 361 -2.35 16.68 12.28
CA PRO A 361 -1.99 16.38 13.66
C PRO A 361 -1.08 15.14 13.67
N ALA A 362 -0.04 15.17 14.53
CA ALA A 362 0.81 14.00 14.74
C ALA A 362 -0.03 12.84 15.28
N GLU A 363 0.13 11.65 14.70
CA GLU A 363 -0.60 10.47 15.14
C GLU A 363 -0.11 10.02 16.52
N ALA A 364 -1.04 9.64 17.39
CA ALA A 364 -0.71 9.11 18.71
C ALA A 364 -0.02 7.73 18.57
N LYS A 365 1.15 7.57 19.21
CA LYS A 365 2.00 6.36 19.17
C LYS A 365 1.64 5.34 20.26
#